data_AF-A0A7S0AWQ2-F1
#
_entry.id   AF-A0A7S0AWQ2-F1
#
_cell.length_a   1.000
_cell.length_b   1.000
_cell.length_c   1.000
_cell.angle_alpha   90.00
_cell.angle_beta   90.00
_cell.angle_gamma   90.00
#
_symmetry.space_group_name_H-M   'P 1'
#
loop_
_entity.id
_entity.type
_entity.pdbx_description
1 polymer ?
#
loop_
_entity_poly.entity_id
_entity_poly.type
_entity_poly.pdbx_seq_one_letter_code
_entity_poly.pdbx_strand_id
1 'polypeptide(L)'
;RLGDSTIEWSKDFKFYITTKLPNPHFPPEICVAVGILNFMATLDGLQDQMLGIVVAEEEPETEQKRVNLVVESARAKAQLKDLEDKILALLSSSTGNILDDEELIETLSSSKVMGNKIEEQVKQQEVTAQQIADVRQVYKYHALRCAALYFIVGDMCIVDPMYQFSLDWFIIMFRLSIHQAEAKESKDERFAELFRSFISLLFVMVCRGLFEKDKLLYSLMLTLKCQEIEKELKMAEIMALLTGLPGLAKEEKPPNSEWLTMVSWTRINVLQTLGDAFDGFIGEFSANLTGWQAVFDADDAMEAEWPNNFKMKCSPLQQALLLFALRADGTVKAVMNIVEAKLGRFFLEPPPLELEVCFKDSTPAIPLVYILASGSDPMNDIQKLAEGMDMLAKINPISLGQGQGPKAISGIQDGAKTGKWVLLQNCHLAPSFMPKLETIVEKFIETVDEMNPDFRLWLTACPSPAFPISILQMGVKMTIEPPKGLKQALIRSYIGFDEEWFESCTKPFEFK
;
A
#
# COMPACT_ATOMS: atom_id res chain seq x y z
N ARG A 1 45.80 0.42 6.47
CA ARG A 1 46.07 -1.03 6.46
C ARG A 1 44.75 -1.77 6.57
N LEU A 2 44.48 -2.73 5.70
CA LEU A 2 43.31 -3.60 5.75
C LEU A 2 43.83 -5.03 6.00
N GLY A 3 43.69 -5.53 7.23
CA GLY A 3 44.39 -6.74 7.66
C GLY A 3 45.92 -6.61 7.48
N ASP A 4 46.52 -7.60 6.82
CA ASP A 4 47.97 -7.64 6.54
C ASP A 4 48.37 -6.80 5.31
N SER A 5 47.40 -6.29 4.55
CA SER A 5 47.64 -5.54 3.31
C SER A 5 47.75 -4.04 3.59
N THR A 6 48.80 -3.42 3.07
CA THR A 6 48.93 -1.95 3.05
C THR A 6 48.35 -1.45 1.73
N ILE A 7 47.17 -0.84 1.79
CA ILE A 7 46.42 -0.35 0.64
C ILE A 7 46.42 1.19 0.72
N GLU A 8 46.68 1.85 -0.42
CA GLU A 8 46.55 3.30 -0.54
C GLU A 8 45.07 3.72 -0.44
N TRP A 9 44.78 4.68 0.43
CA TRP A 9 43.42 5.18 0.63
C TRP A 9 43.23 6.49 -0.16
N SER A 10 42.30 6.48 -1.11
CA SER A 10 41.89 7.71 -1.81
C SER A 10 40.92 8.52 -0.95
N LYS A 11 41.11 9.85 -0.90
CA LYS A 11 40.16 10.77 -0.23
C LYS A 11 38.79 10.82 -0.93
N ASP A 12 38.73 10.42 -2.19
CA ASP A 12 37.50 10.40 -2.99
C ASP A 12 36.70 9.11 -2.80
N PHE A 13 37.31 8.06 -2.22
CA PHE A 13 36.59 6.81 -1.96
C PHE A 13 35.57 7.00 -0.83
N LYS A 14 34.34 6.58 -1.08
CA LYS A 14 33.24 6.51 -0.11
C LYS A 14 32.72 5.08 -0.06
N PHE A 15 32.47 4.60 1.16
CA PHE A 15 31.93 3.27 1.39
C PHE A 15 30.53 3.40 1.99
N TYR A 16 29.54 2.85 1.31
CA TYR A 16 28.15 2.81 1.75
C TYR A 16 27.74 1.36 1.97
N ILE A 17 27.07 1.09 3.09
CA ILE A 17 26.46 -0.20 3.40
C ILE A 17 24.95 0.01 3.43
N THR A 18 24.21 -0.83 2.73
CA THR A 18 22.75 -0.85 2.75
C THR A 18 22.26 -2.18 3.31
N THR A 19 21.09 -2.18 3.94
CA THR A 19 20.43 -3.38 4.44
C THR A 19 18.96 -3.34 4.07
N LYS A 20 18.41 -4.49 3.67
CA LYS A 20 16.98 -4.66 3.36
C LYS A 20 16.15 -5.00 4.60
N LEU A 21 16.79 -5.19 5.77
CA LEU A 21 16.09 -5.50 7.01
C LEU A 21 15.35 -4.26 7.52
N PRO A 22 14.07 -4.37 7.91
CA PRO A 22 13.29 -3.21 8.35
C PRO A 22 13.75 -2.67 9.71
N ASN A 23 14.20 -3.54 10.62
CA ASN A 23 14.68 -3.13 11.94
C ASN A 23 15.90 -3.97 12.38
N PRO A 24 17.08 -3.76 11.77
CA PRO A 24 18.31 -4.46 12.12
C PRO A 24 18.82 -4.01 13.49
N HIS A 25 19.26 -4.97 14.31
CA HIS A 25 19.95 -4.66 15.56
C HIS A 25 21.45 -4.45 15.30
N PHE A 26 21.95 -3.25 15.61
CA PHE A 26 23.37 -2.93 15.54
C PHE A 26 23.95 -2.80 16.96
N PRO A 27 25.03 -3.53 17.28
CA PRO A 27 25.71 -3.38 18.56
C PRO A 27 26.36 -1.99 18.67
N PRO A 28 26.56 -1.45 19.89
CA PRO A 28 27.05 -0.09 20.13
C PRO A 28 28.37 0.23 19.42
N GLU A 29 29.26 -0.76 19.28
CA GLU A 29 30.56 -0.61 18.61
C GLU A 29 30.39 -0.21 17.14
N ILE A 30 29.37 -0.74 16.45
CA ILE A 30 29.05 -0.36 15.07
C ILE A 30 28.46 1.04 15.03
N CYS A 31 27.52 1.36 15.93
CA CYS A 31 26.87 2.67 15.97
C CYS A 31 27.83 3.84 16.23
N VAL A 32 28.96 3.59 16.90
CA VAL A 32 30.02 4.58 17.11
C VAL A 32 30.96 4.68 15.90
N ALA A 33 31.17 3.58 15.17
CA ALA A 33 32.11 3.53 14.05
C ALA A 33 31.53 4.05 12.72
N VAL A 34 30.22 3.92 12.51
CA VAL A 34 29.55 4.31 11.25
C VAL A 34 28.33 5.19 11.52
N GLY A 35 28.09 6.15 10.63
CA GLY A 35 26.83 6.91 10.62
C GLY A 35 25.69 6.04 10.09
N ILE A 36 24.63 5.88 10.88
CA ILE A 36 23.44 5.12 10.49
C ILE A 36 22.37 6.08 9.97
N LEU A 37 21.82 5.80 8.79
CA LEU A 37 20.73 6.55 8.17
C LEU A 37 19.51 5.65 8.05
N ASN A 38 18.36 6.13 8.51
CA ASN A 38 17.08 5.41 8.37
C ASN A 38 16.36 5.86 7.09
N PHE A 39 16.16 4.92 6.17
CA PHE A 39 15.42 5.13 4.91
C PHE A 39 13.98 4.60 4.96
N MET A 40 13.47 4.20 6.13
CA MET A 40 12.09 3.78 6.29
C MET A 40 11.15 4.95 6.01
N ALA A 41 10.17 4.74 5.13
CA ALA A 41 9.14 5.73 4.83
C ALA A 41 8.34 6.03 6.11
N THR A 42 8.23 7.30 6.47
CA THR A 42 7.40 7.77 7.57
C THR A 42 6.07 8.29 7.03
N LEU A 43 5.02 8.29 7.85
CA LEU A 43 3.71 8.81 7.44
C LEU A 43 3.80 10.28 7.00
N ASP A 44 4.51 11.11 7.76
CA ASP A 44 4.70 12.53 7.43
C ASP A 44 5.48 12.71 6.12
N GLY A 45 6.56 11.95 5.93
CA GLY A 45 7.36 12.03 4.70
C GLY A 45 6.58 11.59 3.47
N LEU A 46 5.79 10.52 3.58
CA LEU A 46 4.94 10.05 2.50
C LEU A 46 3.75 10.99 2.25
N GLN A 47 3.16 11.55 3.31
CA GLN A 47 2.11 12.56 3.19
C GLN A 47 2.61 13.76 2.40
N ASP A 48 3.80 14.28 2.71
CA ASP A 48 4.38 15.42 2.00
C ASP A 48 4.69 15.08 0.53
N GLN A 49 5.15 13.86 0.25
CA GLN A 49 5.38 13.38 -1.10
C GLN A 49 4.07 13.28 -1.91
N MET A 50 3.03 12.68 -1.33
CA MET A 50 1.71 12.58 -1.98
C MET A 50 1.04 13.93 -2.14
N LEU A 51 1.23 14.84 -1.18
CA LEU A 51 0.79 16.23 -1.29
C LEU A 51 1.46 16.93 -2.48
N GLY A 52 2.78 16.74 -2.65
CA GLY A 52 3.48 17.25 -3.81
C GLY A 52 2.91 16.72 -5.12
N ILE A 53 2.64 15.42 -5.20
CA ILE A 53 2.07 14.77 -6.40
C ILE A 53 0.67 15.31 -6.71
N VAL A 54 -0.27 15.29 -5.75
CA VAL A 54 -1.65 15.71 -6.03
C VAL A 54 -1.73 17.19 -6.42
N VAL A 55 -0.89 18.05 -5.82
CA VAL A 55 -0.83 19.47 -6.18
C VAL A 55 -0.21 19.66 -7.56
N ALA A 56 0.81 18.88 -7.92
CA ALA A 56 1.40 18.93 -9.25
C ALA A 56 0.40 18.54 -10.35
N GLU A 57 -0.47 17.56 -10.09
CA GLU A 57 -1.49 17.10 -11.04
C GLU A 57 -2.72 18.01 -11.09
N GLU A 58 -3.26 18.44 -9.94
CA GLU A 58 -4.49 19.25 -9.88
C GLU A 58 -4.25 20.76 -10.06
N GLU A 59 -3.10 21.29 -9.62
CA GLU A 59 -2.78 22.72 -9.62
C GLU A 59 -1.35 22.98 -10.19
N PRO A 60 -1.06 22.57 -11.44
CA PRO A 60 0.29 22.57 -12.00
C PRO A 60 0.94 23.96 -12.02
N GLU A 61 0.16 25.02 -12.21
CA GLU A 61 0.67 26.40 -12.17
C GLU A 61 1.19 26.80 -10.79
N THR A 62 0.48 26.39 -9.73
CA THR A 62 0.86 26.67 -8.35
C THR A 62 2.14 25.91 -8.00
N GLU A 63 2.26 24.66 -8.43
CA GLU A 63 3.47 23.87 -8.22
C GLU A 63 4.67 24.43 -8.99
N GLN A 64 4.48 24.86 -10.24
CA GLN A 64 5.55 25.49 -11.02
C GLN A 64 6.02 26.80 -10.36
N LYS A 65 5.10 27.63 -9.86
CA LYS A 65 5.44 28.84 -9.09
C LYS A 65 6.24 28.50 -7.84
N ARG A 66 5.89 27.43 -7.13
CA ARG A 66 6.63 26.95 -5.96
C ARG A 66 8.06 26.56 -6.32
N VAL A 67 8.25 25.76 -7.36
CA VAL A 67 9.58 25.32 -7.82
C VAL A 67 10.43 26.52 -8.22
N ASN A 68 9.87 27.47 -8.98
CA ASN A 68 10.58 28.69 -9.36
C ASN A 68 10.97 29.52 -8.13
N LEU A 69 10.06 29.70 -7.18
CA LEU A 69 10.30 30.47 -5.95
C LEU A 69 11.43 29.84 -5.11
N VAL A 70 11.51 28.52 -5.04
CA VAL A 70 12.60 27.82 -4.33
C VAL A 70 13.96 28.14 -4.96
N VAL A 71 14.05 28.08 -6.30
CA VAL A 71 15.28 28.41 -7.03
C VAL A 71 15.65 29.88 -6.87
N GLU A 72 14.69 30.78 -7.00
CA GLU A 72 14.92 32.22 -6.83
C GLU A 72 15.32 32.59 -5.40
N SER A 73 14.70 31.98 -4.40
CA SER A 73 15.03 32.19 -2.98
C SER A 73 16.44 31.69 -2.66
N ALA A 74 16.83 30.53 -3.20
CA ALA A 74 18.20 30.02 -3.05
C ALA A 74 19.23 30.97 -3.70
N ARG A 75 18.93 31.49 -4.90
CA ARG A 75 19.78 32.47 -5.58
C ARG A 75 19.88 33.78 -4.79
N ALA A 76 18.78 34.30 -4.26
CA ALA A 76 18.76 35.52 -3.46
C ALA A 76 19.59 35.37 -2.18
N LYS A 77 19.47 34.23 -1.47
CA LYS A 77 20.29 33.92 -0.28
C LYS A 77 21.78 33.80 -0.61
N ALA A 78 22.12 33.17 -1.73
CA ALA A 78 23.51 33.10 -2.20
C ALA A 78 24.08 34.49 -2.50
N GLN A 79 23.32 35.34 -3.20
CA GLN A 79 23.73 36.71 -3.49
C GLN A 79 23.92 37.56 -2.24
N LEU A 80 23.06 37.41 -1.22
CA LEU A 80 23.25 38.07 0.08
C LEU A 80 24.57 37.64 0.73
N LYS A 81 24.84 36.34 0.76
CA LYS A 81 26.09 35.81 1.31
C LYS A 81 27.32 36.29 0.55
N ASP A 82 27.29 36.26 -0.78
CA ASP A 82 28.40 36.75 -1.61
C ASP A 82 28.67 38.24 -1.35
N LEU A 83 27.60 39.02 -1.13
CA LEU A 83 27.69 40.44 -0.83
C LEU A 83 28.25 40.67 0.59
N GLU A 84 27.85 39.88 1.58
CA GLU A 84 28.46 39.86 2.93
C GLU A 84 29.94 39.50 2.89
N ASP A 85 30.30 38.42 2.19
CA ASP A 85 31.68 37.94 2.04
C ASP A 85 32.55 39.00 1.33
N LYS A 86 31.99 39.69 0.32
CA LYS A 86 32.66 40.81 -0.37
C LYS A 86 32.90 41.99 0.57
N ILE A 87 31.91 42.36 1.39
CA ILE A 87 32.05 43.43 2.39
C ILE A 87 33.14 43.07 3.41
N LEU A 88 33.14 41.84 3.92
CA LEU A 88 34.13 41.35 4.87
C LEU A 88 35.55 41.34 4.27
N ALA A 89 35.69 40.90 3.02
CA ALA A 89 36.96 40.91 2.31
C ALA A 89 37.49 42.34 2.15
N LEU A 90 36.64 43.28 1.74
CA LEU A 90 37.01 44.69 1.57
C LEU A 90 37.46 45.31 2.90
N LEU A 91 36.70 45.11 3.97
CA LEU A 91 37.06 45.58 5.32
C LEU A 91 38.35 44.95 5.86
N SER A 92 38.59 43.66 5.56
CA SER A 92 39.82 42.97 5.96
C SER A 92 41.04 43.40 5.15
N SER A 93 40.83 43.84 3.91
CA SER A 93 41.90 44.25 2.99
C SER A 93 42.31 45.72 3.16
N SER A 94 41.44 46.55 3.75
CA SER A 94 41.75 47.95 4.00
C SER A 94 42.80 48.11 5.11
N THR A 95 44.02 48.50 4.75
CA THR A 95 45.09 48.84 5.69
C THR A 95 45.22 50.36 5.80
N GLY A 96 44.64 50.96 6.85
CA GLY A 96 44.67 52.41 7.06
C GLY A 96 43.42 52.95 7.75
N ASN A 97 43.22 54.27 7.70
CA ASN A 97 42.00 54.91 8.19
C ASN A 97 40.86 54.67 7.18
N ILE A 98 39.89 53.85 7.58
CA ILE A 98 38.77 53.37 6.75
C ILE A 98 37.90 54.52 6.22
N LEU A 99 37.94 55.68 6.89
CA LEU A 99 37.19 56.88 6.51
C LEU A 99 37.79 57.63 5.32
N ASP A 100 39.04 57.35 4.93
CA ASP A 100 39.74 58.03 3.85
C ASP A 100 39.71 57.23 2.52
N ASP A 101 39.16 56.01 2.54
CA ASP A 101 39.04 55.14 1.37
C ASP A 101 37.68 55.35 0.66
N GLU A 102 37.69 56.31 -0.27
CA GLU A 102 36.49 56.73 -1.01
C GLU A 102 35.88 55.59 -1.85
N GLU A 103 36.73 54.70 -2.39
CA GLU A 103 36.32 53.53 -3.18
C GLU A 103 35.64 52.47 -2.30
N LEU A 104 36.16 52.27 -1.08
CA LEU A 104 35.54 51.42 -0.07
C LEU A 104 34.17 51.97 0.37
N ILE A 105 34.06 53.27 0.60
CA ILE A 105 32.80 53.92 1.01
C ILE A 105 31.73 53.80 -0.08
N GLU A 106 32.09 54.03 -1.35
CA GLU A 106 31.17 53.92 -2.48
C GLU A 106 30.73 52.47 -2.72
N THR A 107 31.67 51.52 -2.58
CA THR A 107 31.37 50.07 -2.71
C THR A 107 30.49 49.58 -1.55
N LEU A 108 30.71 50.05 -0.33
CA LEU A 108 29.85 49.75 0.83
C LEU A 108 28.45 50.34 0.66
N SER A 109 28.35 51.57 0.17
CA SER A 109 27.07 52.25 -0.10
C SER A 109 26.24 51.52 -1.16
N SER A 110 26.86 51.17 -2.30
CA SER A 110 26.20 50.42 -3.38
C SER A 110 25.81 49.00 -2.94
N SER A 111 26.68 48.31 -2.18
CA SER A 111 26.41 46.99 -1.62
C SER A 111 25.24 47.03 -0.62
N LYS A 112 25.15 48.08 0.21
CA LYS A 112 24.01 48.29 1.13
C LYS A 112 22.70 48.49 0.39
N VAL A 113 22.68 49.28 -0.68
CA VAL A 113 21.47 49.50 -1.49
C VAL A 113 21.02 48.19 -2.15
N MET A 114 21.97 47.42 -2.70
CA MET A 114 21.67 46.11 -3.30
C MET A 114 21.19 45.10 -2.25
N GLY A 115 21.82 45.06 -1.07
CA GLY A 115 21.41 44.23 0.05
C GLY A 115 19.97 44.49 0.49
N ASN A 116 19.61 45.77 0.67
CA ASN A 116 18.23 46.17 1.00
C ASN A 116 17.23 45.73 -0.08
N LYS A 117 17.61 45.80 -1.37
CA LYS A 117 16.76 45.37 -2.48
C LYS A 117 16.55 43.86 -2.47
N ILE A 118 17.59 43.07 -2.20
CA ILE A 118 17.48 41.61 -2.09
C ILE A 118 16.64 41.24 -0.86
N GLU A 119 16.82 41.94 0.26
CA GLU A 119 16.04 41.71 1.48
C GLU A 119 14.54 41.97 1.25
N GLU A 120 14.18 43.04 0.54
CA GLU A 120 12.80 43.32 0.15
C GLU A 120 12.24 42.24 -0.80
N GLN A 121 13.05 41.77 -1.75
CA GLN A 121 12.67 40.67 -2.64
C GLN A 121 12.44 39.37 -1.85
N VAL A 122 13.27 39.05 -0.87
CA VAL A 122 13.10 37.88 0.00
C VAL A 122 11.80 37.99 0.80
N LYS A 123 11.46 39.17 1.34
CA LYS A 123 10.17 39.40 2.03
C LYS A 123 8.98 39.16 1.10
N GLN A 124 9.03 39.62 -0.15
CA GLN A 124 7.97 39.35 -1.13
C GLN A 124 7.86 37.86 -1.49
N GLN A 125 9.00 37.18 -1.59
CA GLN A 125 9.04 35.72 -1.79
C GLN A 125 8.43 34.97 -0.60
N GLU A 126 8.63 35.42 0.65
CA GLU A 126 8.02 34.81 1.82
C GLU A 126 6.48 34.93 1.80
N VAL A 127 5.95 36.10 1.44
CA VAL A 127 4.49 36.29 1.29
C VAL A 127 3.93 35.37 0.20
N THR A 128 4.62 35.30 -0.94
CA THR A 128 4.21 34.42 -2.05
C THR A 128 4.30 32.94 -1.65
N ALA A 129 5.34 32.54 -0.91
CA ALA A 129 5.49 31.19 -0.40
C ALA A 129 4.36 30.82 0.57
N GLN A 130 3.92 31.76 1.40
CA GLN A 130 2.79 31.55 2.29
C GLN A 130 1.48 31.35 1.51
N GLN A 131 1.21 32.18 0.49
CA GLN A 131 0.03 32.00 -0.37
C GLN A 131 0.02 30.63 -1.06
N ILE A 132 1.17 30.17 -1.54
CA ILE A 132 1.32 28.83 -2.11
C ILE A 132 1.08 27.76 -1.04
N ALA A 133 1.61 27.94 0.17
CA ALA A 133 1.39 27.01 1.28
C ALA A 133 -0.10 26.90 1.65
N ASP A 134 -0.83 28.02 1.64
CA ASP A 134 -2.27 28.05 1.94
C ASP A 134 -3.07 27.25 0.90
N VAL A 135 -2.72 27.35 -0.39
CA VAL A 135 -3.35 26.54 -1.45
C VAL A 135 -3.05 25.05 -1.24
N ARG A 136 -1.79 24.70 -0.92
CA ARG A 136 -1.38 23.30 -0.66
C ARG A 136 -2.05 22.73 0.58
N GLN A 137 -2.30 23.55 1.60
CA GLN A 137 -2.89 23.11 2.85
C GLN A 137 -4.25 22.44 2.66
N VAL A 138 -5.02 22.85 1.65
CA VAL A 138 -6.33 22.26 1.30
C VAL A 138 -6.19 20.78 0.89
N TYR A 139 -5.10 20.42 0.19
CA TYR A 139 -4.84 19.05 -0.28
C TYR A 139 -4.21 18.15 0.81
N LYS A 140 -3.75 18.74 1.92
CA LYS A 140 -2.97 18.04 2.96
C LYS A 140 -3.73 16.88 3.60
N TYR A 141 -5.03 17.05 3.82
CA TYR A 141 -5.87 16.00 4.42
C TYR A 141 -6.12 14.84 3.44
N HIS A 142 -6.35 15.13 2.16
CA HIS A 142 -6.45 14.10 1.13
C HIS A 142 -5.14 13.29 1.03
N ALA A 143 -4.00 13.97 0.99
CA ALA A 143 -2.69 13.32 0.97
C ALA A 143 -2.45 12.43 2.20
N LEU A 144 -2.88 12.86 3.40
CA LEU A 144 -2.81 12.05 4.62
C LEU A 144 -3.61 10.75 4.49
N ARG A 145 -4.87 10.84 4.04
CA ARG A 145 -5.75 9.67 3.86
C ARG A 145 -5.13 8.65 2.91
N CYS A 146 -4.58 9.11 1.79
CA CYS A 146 -3.95 8.24 0.81
C CYS A 146 -2.62 7.65 1.33
N ALA A 147 -1.77 8.45 1.97
CA ALA A 147 -0.48 7.99 2.53
C ALA A 147 -0.64 6.92 3.60
N ALA A 148 -1.68 7.05 4.43
CA ALA A 148 -1.99 6.08 5.48
C ALA A 148 -2.25 4.66 4.91
N LEU A 149 -2.80 4.54 3.70
CA LEU A 149 -3.12 3.25 3.08
C LEU A 149 -1.87 2.47 2.67
N TYR A 150 -0.75 3.15 2.38
CA TYR A 150 0.51 2.49 2.03
C TYR A 150 0.98 1.54 3.13
N PHE A 151 0.85 1.95 4.39
CA PHE A 151 1.29 1.14 5.52
C PHE A 151 0.46 -0.13 5.66
N ILE A 152 -0.85 -0.08 5.37
CA ILE A 152 -1.70 -1.28 5.33
C ILE A 152 -1.24 -2.24 4.24
N VAL A 153 -0.93 -1.71 3.05
CA VAL A 153 -0.44 -2.52 1.93
C VAL A 153 0.95 -3.11 2.23
N GLY A 154 1.84 -2.34 2.86
CA GLY A 154 3.16 -2.79 3.29
C GLY A 154 3.10 -3.88 4.36
N ASP A 155 2.16 -3.76 5.31
CA ASP A 155 1.97 -4.73 6.40
C ASP A 155 1.37 -6.05 5.92
N MET A 156 0.84 -6.13 4.69
CA MET A 156 0.35 -7.40 4.12
C MET A 156 1.44 -8.47 4.05
N CYS A 157 2.72 -8.09 4.00
CA CYS A 157 3.83 -9.04 4.02
C CYS A 157 3.93 -9.88 5.32
N ILE A 158 3.30 -9.41 6.40
CA ILE A 158 3.20 -10.12 7.69
C ILE A 158 2.21 -11.29 7.55
N VAL A 159 1.17 -11.13 6.72
CA VAL A 159 0.15 -12.16 6.47
C VAL A 159 0.73 -13.27 5.58
N ASP A 160 1.40 -12.90 4.49
CA ASP A 160 2.10 -13.82 3.61
C ASP A 160 3.35 -13.14 3.03
N PRO A 161 4.54 -13.79 3.04
CA PRO A 161 5.78 -13.18 2.54
C PRO A 161 5.74 -12.81 1.05
N MET A 162 4.79 -13.34 0.26
CA MET A 162 4.58 -12.97 -1.14
C MET A 162 3.86 -11.63 -1.33
N TYR A 163 3.18 -11.11 -0.30
CA TYR A 163 2.41 -9.87 -0.38
C TYR A 163 3.32 -8.64 -0.19
N GLN A 164 4.21 -8.43 -1.14
CA GLN A 164 5.18 -7.32 -1.13
C GLN A 164 4.81 -6.30 -2.19
N PHE A 165 4.84 -5.02 -1.83
CA PHE A 165 4.56 -3.91 -2.74
C PHE A 165 5.58 -2.79 -2.47
N SER A 166 6.17 -2.20 -3.51
CA SER A 166 7.09 -1.07 -3.33
C SER A 166 6.33 0.24 -3.15
N LEU A 167 7.02 1.20 -2.54
CA LEU A 167 6.56 2.59 -2.51
C LEU A 167 6.42 3.18 -3.93
N ASP A 168 7.36 2.87 -4.83
CA ASP A 168 7.29 3.35 -6.21
C ASP A 168 6.03 2.86 -6.92
N TRP A 169 5.69 1.58 -6.76
CA TRP A 169 4.45 1.02 -7.29
C TRP A 169 3.23 1.73 -6.72
N PHE A 170 3.22 1.98 -5.40
CA PHE A 170 2.13 2.70 -4.73
C PHE A 170 1.95 4.13 -5.27
N ILE A 171 3.05 4.84 -5.51
CA ILE A 171 3.05 6.19 -6.11
C ILE A 171 2.52 6.16 -7.55
N ILE A 172 2.89 5.15 -8.35
CA ILE A 172 2.36 4.95 -9.70
C ILE A 172 0.84 4.74 -9.66
N MET A 173 0.35 3.88 -8.76
CA MET A 173 -1.10 3.68 -8.57
C MET A 173 -1.79 4.96 -8.14
N PHE A 174 -1.16 5.77 -7.28
CA PHE A 174 -1.72 7.06 -6.86
C PHE A 174 -1.88 8.03 -8.04
N ARG A 175 -0.84 8.22 -8.86
CA ARG A 175 -0.92 9.04 -10.08
C ARG A 175 -1.97 8.52 -11.06
N LEU A 176 -1.99 7.21 -11.31
CA LEU A 176 -2.97 6.59 -12.19
C LEU A 176 -4.40 6.87 -11.71
N SER A 177 -4.65 6.77 -10.41
CA SER A 177 -5.98 7.03 -9.86
C SER A 177 -6.43 8.49 -9.99
N ILE A 178 -5.50 9.46 -9.91
CA ILE A 178 -5.79 10.88 -10.13
C ILE A 178 -6.24 11.12 -11.58
N HIS A 179 -5.55 10.52 -12.55
CA HIS A 179 -5.90 10.63 -13.96
C HIS A 179 -7.22 9.92 -14.31
N GLN A 180 -7.56 8.84 -13.61
CA GLN A 180 -8.82 8.11 -13.81
C GLN A 180 -10.01 8.77 -13.10
N ALA A 181 -9.77 9.57 -12.06
CA ALA A 181 -10.83 10.19 -11.29
C ALA A 181 -11.60 11.23 -12.12
N GLU A 182 -12.92 11.19 -12.06
CA GLU A 182 -13.79 12.13 -12.77
C GLU A 182 -13.66 13.56 -12.22
N ALA A 183 -13.59 14.55 -13.11
CA ALA A 183 -13.63 15.95 -12.72
C ALA A 183 -14.98 16.30 -12.05
N LYS A 184 -14.93 17.10 -10.99
CA LYS A 184 -16.10 17.59 -10.25
C LYS A 184 -16.02 19.11 -10.08
N GLU A 185 -17.16 19.77 -9.95
CA GLU A 185 -17.23 21.24 -9.86
C GLU A 185 -16.79 21.75 -8.47
N SER A 186 -17.16 21.04 -7.40
CA SER A 186 -16.75 21.37 -6.04
C SER A 186 -15.45 20.68 -5.67
N LYS A 187 -14.54 21.39 -4.98
CA LYS A 187 -13.29 20.81 -4.47
C LYS A 187 -13.55 19.64 -3.50
N ASP A 188 -14.59 19.73 -2.67
CA ASP A 188 -14.90 18.66 -1.71
C ASP A 188 -15.39 17.39 -2.42
N GLU A 189 -16.22 17.54 -3.43
CA GLU A 189 -16.66 16.41 -4.28
C GLU A 189 -15.49 15.83 -5.08
N ARG A 190 -14.59 16.69 -5.58
CA ARG A 190 -13.36 16.26 -6.25
C ARG A 190 -12.47 15.46 -5.30
N PHE A 191 -12.28 15.89 -4.05
CA PHE A 191 -11.48 15.13 -3.07
C PHE A 191 -12.10 13.79 -2.70
N ALA A 192 -13.43 13.73 -2.58
CA ALA A 192 -14.14 12.48 -2.36
C ALA A 192 -13.94 11.52 -3.53
N GLU A 193 -14.04 12.01 -4.77
CA GLU A 193 -13.83 11.20 -5.97
C GLU A 193 -12.38 10.76 -6.15
N LEU A 194 -11.40 11.65 -5.95
CA LEU A 194 -9.99 11.30 -5.97
C LEU A 194 -9.67 10.19 -4.96
N PHE A 195 -10.18 10.31 -3.74
CA PHE A 195 -9.96 9.29 -2.71
C PHE A 195 -10.65 7.98 -3.09
N ARG A 196 -11.90 8.04 -3.56
CA ARG A 196 -12.67 6.87 -4.00
C ARG A 196 -11.98 6.12 -5.14
N SER A 197 -11.53 6.85 -6.17
CA SER A 197 -10.76 6.30 -7.29
C SER A 197 -9.52 5.59 -6.77
N PHE A 198 -8.74 6.26 -5.91
CA PHE A 198 -7.50 5.70 -5.38
C PHE A 198 -7.70 4.43 -4.55
N ILE A 199 -8.58 4.48 -3.53
CA ILE A 199 -8.81 3.32 -2.66
C ILE A 199 -9.43 2.15 -3.41
N SER A 200 -10.27 2.41 -4.43
CA SER A 200 -10.86 1.35 -5.27
C SER A 200 -9.80 0.70 -6.17
N LEU A 201 -8.97 1.50 -6.83
CA LEU A 201 -7.87 1.01 -7.65
C LEU A 201 -6.89 0.19 -6.81
N LEU A 202 -6.50 0.71 -5.64
CA LEU A 202 -5.60 0.03 -4.72
C LEU A 202 -6.19 -1.30 -4.25
N PHE A 203 -7.48 -1.32 -3.88
CA PHE A 203 -8.19 -2.52 -3.47
C PHE A 203 -8.14 -3.61 -4.55
N VAL A 204 -8.54 -3.26 -5.77
CA VAL A 204 -8.53 -4.21 -6.91
C VAL A 204 -7.13 -4.74 -7.17
N MET A 205 -6.14 -3.85 -7.26
CA MET A 205 -4.78 -4.22 -7.61
C MET A 205 -4.11 -5.10 -6.55
N VAL A 206 -4.32 -4.81 -5.26
CA VAL A 206 -3.80 -5.65 -4.18
C VAL A 206 -4.53 -6.99 -4.16
N CYS A 207 -5.87 -7.01 -4.25
CA CYS A 207 -6.67 -8.24 -4.21
C CYS A 207 -6.34 -9.24 -5.34
N ARG A 208 -5.82 -8.81 -6.49
CA ARG A 208 -5.30 -9.71 -7.54
C ARG A 208 -4.20 -10.62 -7.02
N GLY A 209 -3.35 -10.11 -6.12
CA GLY A 209 -2.22 -10.82 -5.54
C GLY A 209 -2.51 -11.49 -4.20
N LEU A 210 -3.74 -11.40 -3.66
CA LEU A 210 -4.12 -11.99 -2.38
C LEU A 210 -4.92 -13.28 -2.55
N PHE A 211 -4.72 -14.25 -1.65
CA PHE A 211 -5.64 -15.37 -1.52
C PHE A 211 -6.97 -14.91 -0.92
N GLU A 212 -8.06 -15.58 -1.30
CA GLU A 212 -9.44 -15.29 -0.93
C GLU A 212 -9.63 -15.22 0.59
N LYS A 213 -8.92 -16.07 1.33
CA LYS A 213 -8.95 -16.08 2.81
C LYS A 213 -8.44 -14.77 3.44
N ASP A 214 -7.60 -14.01 2.74
CA ASP A 214 -6.92 -12.82 3.27
C ASP A 214 -7.59 -11.52 2.79
N LYS A 215 -8.50 -11.58 1.81
CA LYS A 215 -9.14 -10.38 1.23
C LYS A 215 -10.06 -9.65 2.21
N LEU A 216 -10.83 -10.38 3.03
CA LEU A 216 -11.68 -9.76 4.05
C LEU A 216 -10.84 -9.06 5.13
N LEU A 217 -9.72 -9.66 5.52
CA LEU A 217 -8.77 -9.05 6.45
C LEU A 217 -8.23 -7.73 5.88
N TYR A 218 -7.77 -7.74 4.63
CA TYR A 218 -7.30 -6.52 3.96
C TYR A 218 -8.38 -5.44 3.91
N SER A 219 -9.61 -5.80 3.56
CA SER A 219 -10.76 -4.90 3.50
C SER A 219 -11.06 -4.27 4.87
N LEU A 220 -11.06 -5.09 5.93
CA LEU A 220 -11.20 -4.62 7.29
C LEU A 220 -10.07 -3.66 7.69
N MET A 221 -8.82 -3.98 7.36
CA MET A 221 -7.68 -3.10 7.67
C MET A 221 -7.77 -1.75 6.96
N LEU A 222 -8.18 -1.72 5.69
CA LEU A 222 -8.46 -0.47 4.96
C LEU A 222 -9.57 0.33 5.65
N THR A 223 -10.67 -0.33 6.01
CA THR A 223 -11.80 0.31 6.71
C THR A 223 -11.37 0.91 8.04
N LEU A 224 -10.70 0.13 8.89
CA LEU A 224 -10.22 0.61 10.18
C LEU A 224 -9.23 1.75 10.01
N LYS A 225 -8.33 1.69 9.02
CA LYS A 225 -7.38 2.80 8.76
C LYS A 225 -8.09 4.09 8.36
N CYS A 226 -9.14 4.01 7.54
CA CYS A 226 -9.95 5.18 7.19
C CYS A 226 -10.62 5.77 8.43
N GLN A 227 -11.27 4.93 9.25
CA GLN A 227 -11.92 5.36 10.48
C GLN A 227 -10.91 5.93 11.51
N GLU A 228 -9.65 5.46 11.51
CA GLU A 228 -8.58 5.96 12.37
C GLU A 228 -8.24 7.41 12.00
N ILE A 229 -7.99 7.67 10.72
CA ILE A 229 -7.64 9.01 10.20
C ILE A 229 -8.81 9.99 10.36
N GLU A 230 -10.04 9.50 10.25
CA GLU A 230 -11.27 10.27 10.42
C GLU A 230 -11.67 10.41 11.90
N LYS A 231 -10.89 9.84 12.82
CA LYS A 231 -11.10 9.89 14.28
C LYS A 231 -12.45 9.33 14.73
N GLU A 232 -12.95 8.34 14.00
CA GLU A 232 -14.19 7.63 14.31
C GLU A 232 -13.96 6.41 15.20
N LEU A 233 -12.70 5.96 15.33
CA LEU A 233 -12.34 4.79 16.12
C LEU A 233 -12.12 5.08 17.59
N LYS A 234 -12.72 4.23 18.44
CA LYS A 234 -12.37 4.12 19.86
C LYS A 234 -11.39 2.97 20.03
N MET A 235 -10.15 3.28 20.40
CA MET A 235 -9.08 2.28 20.54
C MET A 235 -9.42 1.17 21.54
N ALA A 236 -10.17 1.46 22.60
CA ALA A 236 -10.64 0.46 23.55
C ALA A 236 -11.55 -0.60 22.89
N GLU A 237 -12.45 -0.20 21.99
CA GLU A 237 -13.37 -1.10 21.29
C GLU A 237 -12.63 -2.00 20.30
N ILE A 238 -11.63 -1.47 19.59
CA ILE A 238 -10.79 -2.28 18.69
C ILE A 238 -9.95 -3.28 19.46
N MET A 239 -9.28 -2.83 20.52
CA MET A 239 -8.48 -3.72 21.36
C MET A 239 -9.36 -4.82 21.97
N ALA A 240 -10.58 -4.50 22.37
CA ALA A 240 -11.55 -5.49 22.83
C ALA A 240 -11.89 -6.54 21.76
N LEU A 241 -12.10 -6.13 20.50
CA LEU A 241 -12.35 -7.05 19.39
C LEU A 241 -11.13 -7.95 19.12
N LEU A 242 -9.93 -7.37 19.09
CA LEU A 242 -8.68 -8.09 18.80
C LEU A 242 -8.23 -9.03 19.92
N THR A 243 -8.44 -8.65 21.18
CA THR A 243 -8.08 -9.47 22.35
C THR A 243 -9.16 -10.45 22.76
N GLY A 244 -10.33 -10.37 22.13
CA GLY A 244 -11.44 -11.30 22.35
C GLY A 244 -12.19 -11.07 23.67
N LEU A 245 -12.31 -9.81 24.12
CA LEU A 245 -13.01 -9.41 25.35
C LEU A 245 -12.51 -10.19 26.59
N PRO A 246 -11.23 -10.06 26.97
CA PRO A 246 -10.69 -10.78 28.11
C PRO A 246 -11.32 -10.26 29.42
N GLY A 247 -11.92 -11.16 30.20
CA GLY A 247 -12.59 -10.82 31.46
C GLY A 247 -12.44 -11.91 32.51
N LEU A 248 -12.59 -11.54 33.79
CA LEU A 248 -12.62 -12.49 34.90
C LEU A 248 -14.08 -12.91 35.15
N ALA A 249 -14.33 -14.23 35.12
CA ALA A 249 -15.64 -14.83 35.36
C ALA A 249 -16.05 -14.75 36.84
N LYS A 250 -16.31 -13.55 37.35
CA LYS A 250 -16.67 -13.33 38.76
C LYS A 250 -18.16 -13.21 39.02
N GLU A 251 -18.98 -13.08 37.97
CA GLU A 251 -20.42 -12.86 38.11
C GLU A 251 -21.22 -14.12 37.73
N GLU A 252 -22.22 -14.42 38.56
CA GLU A 252 -23.20 -15.48 38.26
C GLU A 252 -24.03 -15.10 37.03
N LYS A 253 -24.46 -16.09 36.26
CA LYS A 253 -25.35 -15.84 35.12
C LYS A 253 -26.72 -15.39 35.63
N PRO A 254 -27.45 -14.56 34.86
CA PRO A 254 -28.81 -14.19 35.22
C PRO A 254 -29.71 -15.44 35.23
N PRO A 255 -30.75 -15.47 36.09
CA PRO A 255 -31.68 -16.60 36.15
C PRO A 255 -32.35 -16.82 34.77
N ASN A 256 -32.66 -18.08 34.42
CA ASN A 256 -33.25 -18.47 33.12
C ASN A 256 -32.34 -18.24 31.88
N SER A 257 -31.02 -18.33 32.03
CA SER A 257 -30.04 -18.17 30.94
C SER A 257 -29.25 -19.45 30.62
N GLU A 258 -29.89 -20.62 30.67
CA GLU A 258 -29.22 -21.91 30.44
C GLU A 258 -28.58 -22.03 29.05
N TRP A 259 -29.16 -21.35 28.04
CA TRP A 259 -28.65 -21.27 26.67
C TRP A 259 -27.33 -20.49 26.56
N LEU A 260 -27.04 -19.60 27.51
CA LEU A 260 -25.86 -18.74 27.47
C LEU A 260 -24.67 -19.43 28.15
N THR A 261 -23.54 -19.54 27.46
CA THR A 261 -22.32 -20.12 28.06
C THR A 261 -21.67 -19.17 29.07
N MET A 262 -20.89 -19.69 30.03
CA MET A 262 -20.10 -18.84 30.95
C MET A 262 -19.09 -17.97 30.21
N VAL A 263 -18.54 -18.46 29.09
CA VAL A 263 -17.61 -17.71 28.25
C VAL A 263 -18.32 -16.50 27.62
N SER A 264 -19.47 -16.74 26.98
CA SER A 264 -20.28 -15.67 26.39
C SER A 264 -20.73 -14.65 27.46
N TRP A 265 -21.17 -15.13 28.62
CA TRP A 265 -21.54 -14.25 29.74
C TRP A 265 -20.37 -13.39 30.22
N THR A 266 -19.18 -13.97 30.35
CA THR A 266 -17.98 -13.21 30.74
C THR A 266 -17.68 -12.11 29.72
N ARG A 267 -17.77 -12.41 28.42
CA ARG A 267 -17.57 -11.42 27.35
C ARG A 267 -18.63 -10.31 27.38
N ILE A 268 -19.90 -10.67 27.59
CA ILE A 268 -21.01 -9.71 27.72
C ILE A 268 -20.76 -8.75 28.89
N ASN A 269 -20.29 -9.25 30.03
CA ASN A 269 -19.91 -8.43 31.18
C ASN A 269 -18.78 -7.45 30.88
N VAL A 270 -17.79 -7.85 30.06
CA VAL A 270 -16.72 -6.94 29.63
C VAL A 270 -17.27 -5.79 28.78
N LEU A 271 -18.34 -5.99 28.01
CA LEU A 271 -18.90 -4.94 27.15
C LEU A 271 -19.33 -3.69 27.92
N GLN A 272 -19.82 -3.81 29.16
CA GLN A 272 -20.22 -2.64 29.97
C GLN A 272 -19.04 -1.69 30.26
N THR A 273 -17.80 -2.19 30.17
CA THR A 273 -16.60 -1.38 30.35
C THR A 273 -16.26 -0.53 29.13
N LEU A 274 -16.91 -0.79 27.99
CA LEU A 274 -16.64 -0.17 26.69
C LEU A 274 -17.62 0.98 26.39
N GLY A 275 -17.50 2.06 27.17
CA GLY A 275 -18.11 3.36 26.87
C GLY A 275 -19.65 3.41 26.86
N ASP A 276 -20.18 4.55 26.40
CA ASP A 276 -21.56 4.99 26.65
C ASP A 276 -22.64 4.07 26.06
N ALA A 277 -22.37 3.37 24.94
CA ALA A 277 -23.37 2.53 24.28
C ALA A 277 -23.73 1.26 25.07
N PHE A 278 -22.82 0.81 25.95
CA PHE A 278 -23.01 -0.38 26.78
C PHE A 278 -23.23 -0.02 28.27
N ASP A 279 -23.42 1.26 28.60
CA ASP A 279 -23.72 1.67 29.96
C ASP A 279 -25.07 1.08 30.41
N GLY A 280 -25.09 0.45 31.58
CA GLY A 280 -26.25 -0.30 32.09
C GLY A 280 -26.68 -1.52 31.26
N PHE A 281 -25.88 -1.95 30.26
CA PHE A 281 -26.26 -3.01 29.33
C PHE A 281 -26.59 -4.35 30.00
N ILE A 282 -25.90 -4.69 31.10
CA ILE A 282 -26.16 -5.94 31.84
C ILE A 282 -27.58 -5.97 32.43
N GLY A 283 -28.07 -4.83 32.88
CA GLY A 283 -29.45 -4.69 33.35
C GLY A 283 -30.46 -4.86 32.22
N GLU A 284 -30.24 -4.18 31.08
CA GLU A 284 -31.11 -4.31 29.90
C GLU A 284 -31.10 -5.74 29.32
N PHE A 285 -29.94 -6.39 29.29
CA PHE A 285 -29.77 -7.75 28.82
C PHE A 285 -30.53 -8.74 29.70
N SER A 286 -30.37 -8.63 31.02
CA SER A 286 -31.04 -9.50 31.99
C SER A 286 -32.56 -9.28 32.02
N ALA A 287 -33.03 -8.07 31.70
CA ALA A 287 -34.46 -7.77 31.63
C ALA A 287 -35.16 -8.37 30.39
N ASN A 288 -34.43 -8.70 29.32
CA ASN A 288 -35.00 -9.22 28.07
C ASN A 288 -34.26 -10.45 27.53
N LEU A 289 -34.05 -11.45 28.40
CA LEU A 289 -33.34 -12.69 28.06
C LEU A 289 -33.99 -13.47 26.92
N THR A 290 -35.33 -13.48 26.85
CA THR A 290 -36.07 -14.20 25.79
C THR A 290 -35.79 -13.59 24.41
N GLY A 291 -35.73 -12.26 24.32
CA GLY A 291 -35.37 -11.58 23.08
C GLY A 291 -33.92 -11.83 22.66
N TRP A 292 -32.98 -11.82 23.62
CA TRP A 292 -31.57 -12.15 23.32
C TRP A 292 -31.36 -13.61 22.96
N GLN A 293 -32.14 -14.53 23.54
CA GLN A 293 -32.16 -15.93 23.14
C GLN A 293 -32.64 -16.08 21.69
N ALA A 294 -33.68 -15.33 21.28
CA ALA A 294 -34.12 -15.34 19.89
C ALA A 294 -33.04 -14.86 18.91
N VAL A 295 -32.22 -13.87 19.29
CA VAL A 295 -31.05 -13.44 18.50
C VAL A 295 -29.98 -14.53 18.44
N PHE A 296 -29.73 -15.22 19.56
CA PHE A 296 -28.75 -16.32 19.62
C PHE A 296 -29.17 -17.50 18.73
N ASP A 297 -30.46 -17.87 18.79
CA ASP A 297 -31.04 -19.00 18.07
C ASP A 297 -31.35 -18.69 16.59
N ALA A 298 -31.34 -17.41 16.16
CA ALA A 298 -31.65 -17.01 14.79
C ALA A 298 -30.61 -17.53 13.77
N ASP A 299 -31.02 -17.95 12.58
CA ASP A 299 -30.07 -18.40 11.54
C ASP A 299 -29.02 -17.32 11.20
N ASP A 300 -29.46 -16.06 11.16
CA ASP A 300 -28.62 -14.89 10.99
C ASP A 300 -28.82 -13.88 12.14
N ALA A 301 -27.95 -13.98 13.15
CA ALA A 301 -27.98 -13.08 14.30
C ALA A 301 -27.68 -11.62 13.96
N MET A 302 -27.02 -11.36 12.82
CA MET A 302 -26.81 -9.99 12.35
C MET A 302 -28.10 -9.39 11.81
N GLU A 303 -28.91 -10.15 11.07
CA GLU A 303 -30.20 -9.68 10.52
C GLU A 303 -31.35 -9.72 11.53
N ALA A 304 -31.21 -10.49 12.62
CA ALA A 304 -32.21 -10.57 13.68
C ALA A 304 -32.53 -9.21 14.31
N GLU A 305 -33.78 -9.04 14.74
CA GLU A 305 -34.20 -7.88 15.53
C GLU A 305 -33.64 -7.98 16.95
N TRP A 306 -32.84 -6.99 17.36
CA TRP A 306 -32.27 -6.98 18.69
C TRP A 306 -33.25 -6.36 19.69
N PRO A 307 -33.34 -6.90 20.92
CA PRO A 307 -34.17 -6.36 21.99
C PRO A 307 -34.07 -4.84 22.12
N ASN A 308 -35.20 -4.17 22.37
CA ASN A 308 -35.27 -2.73 22.61
C ASN A 308 -34.66 -1.85 21.50
N ASN A 309 -34.61 -2.35 20.25
CA ASN A 309 -33.92 -1.70 19.13
C ASN A 309 -32.43 -1.40 19.42
N PHE A 310 -31.78 -2.21 20.28
CA PHE A 310 -30.41 -1.97 20.72
C PHE A 310 -29.43 -1.90 19.53
N LYS A 311 -29.68 -2.66 18.47
CA LYS A 311 -28.90 -2.63 17.22
C LYS A 311 -28.76 -1.21 16.64
N MET A 312 -29.81 -0.39 16.69
CA MET A 312 -29.80 0.99 16.16
C MET A 312 -28.99 1.95 17.04
N LYS A 313 -28.78 1.63 18.32
CA LYS A 313 -27.95 2.44 19.24
C LYS A 313 -26.45 2.18 19.05
N CYS A 314 -26.10 1.02 18.47
CA CYS A 314 -24.71 0.58 18.32
C CYS A 314 -24.11 0.98 16.97
N SER A 315 -22.85 1.41 16.98
CA SER A 315 -22.03 1.47 15.77
C SER A 315 -21.79 0.06 15.20
N PRO A 316 -21.41 -0.08 13.92
CA PRO A 316 -21.07 -1.39 13.35
C PRO A 316 -20.00 -2.15 14.14
N LEU A 317 -19.01 -1.45 14.71
CA LEU A 317 -17.98 -2.05 15.56
C LEU A 317 -18.57 -2.58 16.87
N GLN A 318 -19.45 -1.81 17.51
CA GLN A 318 -20.15 -2.22 18.73
C GLN A 318 -21.11 -3.39 18.47
N GLN A 319 -21.77 -3.41 17.31
CA GLN A 319 -22.57 -4.55 16.88
C GLN A 319 -21.71 -5.82 16.74
N ALA A 320 -20.53 -5.70 16.14
CA ALA A 320 -19.59 -6.82 16.03
C ALA A 320 -19.07 -7.30 17.38
N LEU A 321 -18.77 -6.39 18.32
CA LEU A 321 -18.39 -6.74 19.69
C LEU A 321 -19.48 -7.51 20.42
N LEU A 322 -20.73 -7.06 20.30
CA LEU A 322 -21.86 -7.76 20.93
C LEU A 322 -22.08 -9.14 20.32
N LEU A 323 -22.04 -9.26 19.00
CA LEU A 323 -22.13 -10.57 18.34
C LEU A 323 -20.94 -11.46 18.71
N PHE A 324 -19.72 -10.94 18.80
CA PHE A 324 -18.56 -11.73 19.25
C PHE A 324 -18.72 -12.25 20.69
N ALA A 325 -19.37 -11.46 21.56
CA ALA A 325 -19.68 -11.85 22.93
C ALA A 325 -20.82 -12.89 23.01
N LEU A 326 -21.89 -12.69 22.23
CA LEU A 326 -23.10 -13.50 22.27
C LEU A 326 -23.00 -14.76 21.41
N ARG A 327 -22.61 -14.60 20.14
CA ARG A 327 -22.61 -15.61 19.08
C ARG A 327 -21.41 -15.44 18.12
N ALA A 328 -20.28 -16.03 18.50
CA ALA A 328 -18.99 -15.79 17.85
C ALA A 328 -18.92 -16.21 16.37
N ASP A 329 -19.71 -17.18 15.91
CA ASP A 329 -19.80 -17.55 14.48
C ASP A 329 -20.38 -16.41 13.61
N GLY A 330 -21.23 -15.55 14.18
CA GLY A 330 -21.79 -14.37 13.50
C GLY A 330 -20.78 -13.24 13.30
N THR A 331 -19.60 -13.32 13.91
CA THR A 331 -18.59 -12.25 13.87
C THR A 331 -18.10 -11.94 12.46
N VAL A 332 -17.98 -12.96 11.58
CA VAL A 332 -17.54 -12.74 10.20
C VAL A 332 -18.52 -11.83 9.45
N LYS A 333 -19.83 -12.08 9.58
CA LYS A 333 -20.86 -11.22 8.98
C LYS A 333 -20.85 -9.82 9.61
N ALA A 334 -20.65 -9.73 10.92
CA ALA A 334 -20.57 -8.44 11.60
C ALA A 334 -19.36 -7.62 11.11
N VAL A 335 -18.21 -8.26 10.88
CA VAL A 335 -17.01 -7.65 10.28
C VAL A 335 -17.28 -7.19 8.84
N MET A 336 -17.99 -8.00 8.05
CA MET A 336 -18.41 -7.60 6.70
C MET A 336 -19.29 -6.34 6.76
N ASN A 337 -20.21 -6.25 7.72
CA ASN A 337 -21.04 -5.06 7.92
C ASN A 337 -20.22 -3.82 8.34
N ILE A 338 -19.12 -3.97 9.08
CA ILE A 338 -18.20 -2.83 9.35
C ILE A 338 -17.65 -2.27 8.04
N VAL A 339 -17.18 -3.15 7.14
CA VAL A 339 -16.63 -2.76 5.84
C VAL A 339 -17.72 -2.14 4.96
N GLU A 340 -18.88 -2.79 4.84
CA GLU A 340 -19.99 -2.33 4.01
C GLU A 340 -20.54 -0.98 4.48
N ALA A 341 -20.67 -0.76 5.79
CA ALA A 341 -21.15 0.50 6.33
C ALA A 341 -20.19 1.67 6.06
N LYS A 342 -18.87 1.42 5.97
CA LYS A 342 -17.87 2.48 5.81
C LYS A 342 -17.42 2.70 4.37
N LEU A 343 -17.02 1.62 3.69
CA LEU A 343 -16.44 1.67 2.34
C LEU A 343 -17.44 1.18 1.28
N GLY A 344 -18.46 0.43 1.67
CA GLY A 344 -19.46 -0.13 0.78
C GLY A 344 -19.16 -1.56 0.34
N ARG A 345 -20.19 -2.20 -0.23
CA ARG A 345 -20.17 -3.62 -0.60
C ARG A 345 -19.12 -3.98 -1.66
N PHE A 346 -18.67 -3.02 -2.46
CA PHE A 346 -17.58 -3.22 -3.43
C PHE A 346 -16.31 -3.81 -2.78
N PHE A 347 -16.03 -3.42 -1.53
CA PHE A 347 -14.84 -3.90 -0.78
C PHE A 347 -15.03 -5.29 -0.16
N LEU A 348 -16.20 -5.92 -0.35
CA LEU A 348 -16.46 -7.31 0.05
C LEU A 348 -16.46 -8.27 -1.13
N GLU A 349 -16.67 -7.76 -2.34
CA GLU A 349 -16.81 -8.53 -3.57
C GLU A 349 -15.72 -8.11 -4.56
N PRO A 350 -14.48 -8.63 -4.41
CA PRO A 350 -13.39 -8.30 -5.32
C PRO A 350 -13.73 -8.74 -6.75
N PRO A 351 -13.37 -7.94 -7.77
CA PRO A 351 -13.65 -8.30 -9.16
C PRO A 351 -12.91 -9.60 -9.54
N PRO A 352 -13.46 -10.39 -10.47
CA PRO A 352 -12.78 -11.56 -11.01
C PRO A 352 -11.41 -11.21 -11.59
N LEU A 353 -10.46 -12.15 -11.49
CA LEU A 353 -9.14 -11.97 -12.07
C LEU A 353 -9.22 -12.07 -13.61
N GLU A 354 -8.90 -10.97 -14.30
CA GLU A 354 -8.76 -10.94 -15.74
C GLU A 354 -7.27 -10.97 -16.12
N LEU A 355 -6.83 -12.08 -16.70
CA LEU A 355 -5.42 -12.29 -17.04
C LEU A 355 -4.92 -11.29 -18.09
N GLU A 356 -5.75 -10.93 -19.06
CA GLU A 356 -5.39 -9.93 -20.09
C GLU A 356 -5.09 -8.55 -19.48
N VAL A 357 -5.86 -8.15 -18.47
CA VAL A 357 -5.63 -6.87 -17.77
C VAL A 357 -4.31 -6.92 -17.03
N CYS A 358 -4.03 -8.01 -16.31
CA CYS A 358 -2.76 -8.20 -15.61
C CYS A 358 -1.57 -8.23 -16.58
N PHE A 359 -1.74 -8.82 -17.77
CA PHE A 359 -0.72 -8.85 -18.80
C PHE A 359 -0.39 -7.44 -19.33
N LYS A 360 -1.39 -6.57 -19.49
CA LYS A 360 -1.19 -5.16 -19.92
C LYS A 360 -0.39 -4.35 -18.90
N ASP A 361 -0.48 -4.70 -17.62
CA ASP A 361 0.31 -4.07 -16.54
C ASP A 361 1.78 -4.55 -16.54
N SER A 362 2.14 -5.56 -17.36
CA SER A 362 3.49 -6.13 -17.46
C SER A 362 4.25 -5.64 -18.70
N THR A 363 5.55 -5.47 -18.52
CA THR A 363 6.52 -5.07 -19.55
C THR A 363 7.67 -6.09 -19.60
N PRO A 364 8.60 -6.02 -20.57
CA PRO A 364 9.80 -6.86 -20.56
C PRO A 364 10.62 -6.79 -19.26
N ALA A 365 10.56 -5.66 -18.54
CA ALA A 365 11.25 -5.45 -17.27
C ALA A 365 10.40 -5.78 -16.03
N ILE A 366 9.08 -5.88 -16.17
CA ILE A 366 8.15 -6.14 -15.06
C ILE A 366 7.59 -7.57 -15.19
N PRO A 367 8.10 -8.54 -14.40
CA PRO A 367 7.68 -9.93 -14.51
C PRO A 367 6.25 -10.15 -14.00
N LEU A 368 5.61 -11.21 -14.49
CA LEU A 368 4.34 -11.72 -14.01
C LEU A 368 4.58 -12.86 -13.02
N VAL A 369 3.97 -12.80 -11.85
CA VAL A 369 4.18 -13.73 -10.74
C VAL A 369 2.86 -14.38 -10.35
N TYR A 370 2.75 -15.68 -10.61
CA TYR A 370 1.67 -16.51 -10.10
C TYR A 370 2.02 -17.06 -8.72
N ILE A 371 1.20 -16.71 -7.73
CA ILE A 371 1.22 -17.24 -6.39
C ILE A 371 0.17 -18.37 -6.33
N LEU A 372 0.64 -19.60 -6.21
CA LEU A 372 -0.18 -20.79 -6.38
C LEU A 372 -0.65 -21.34 -5.03
N ALA A 373 -1.95 -21.66 -4.95
CA ALA A 373 -2.43 -22.61 -3.96
C ALA A 373 -1.98 -24.03 -4.33
N SER A 374 -1.89 -24.90 -3.32
CA SER A 374 -1.51 -26.30 -3.54
C SER A 374 -2.42 -26.98 -4.56
N GLY A 375 -1.81 -27.62 -5.57
CA GLY A 375 -2.54 -28.34 -6.63
C GLY A 375 -3.12 -27.47 -7.74
N SER A 376 -2.81 -26.17 -7.78
CA SER A 376 -3.19 -25.27 -8.87
C SER A 376 -2.08 -25.16 -9.93
N ASP A 377 -2.45 -25.08 -11.21
CA ASP A 377 -1.51 -24.91 -12.33
C ASP A 377 -2.01 -23.80 -13.29
N PRO A 378 -1.25 -22.71 -13.51
CA PRO A 378 -1.60 -21.62 -14.43
C PRO A 378 -1.44 -21.97 -15.91
N MET A 379 -0.84 -23.11 -16.27
CA MET A 379 -0.35 -23.36 -17.63
C MET A 379 -1.44 -23.20 -18.70
N ASN A 380 -2.65 -23.72 -18.45
CA ASN A 380 -3.77 -23.63 -19.39
C ASN A 380 -4.20 -22.17 -19.63
N ASP A 381 -4.24 -21.35 -18.57
CA ASP A 381 -4.65 -19.94 -18.68
C ASP A 381 -3.59 -19.14 -19.47
N ILE A 382 -2.30 -19.43 -19.23
CA ILE A 382 -1.19 -18.82 -19.99
C ILE A 382 -1.23 -19.24 -21.46
N GLN A 383 -1.51 -20.51 -21.76
CA GLN A 383 -1.59 -21.00 -23.14
C GLN A 383 -2.75 -20.34 -23.90
N LYS A 384 -3.93 -20.23 -23.29
CA LYS A 384 -5.07 -19.52 -23.89
C LYS A 384 -4.76 -18.06 -24.19
N LEU A 385 -4.12 -17.35 -23.25
CA LEU A 385 -3.68 -15.97 -23.47
C LEU A 385 -2.68 -15.89 -24.64
N ALA A 386 -1.70 -16.81 -24.66
CA ALA A 386 -0.69 -16.85 -25.70
C ALA A 386 -1.26 -17.19 -27.08
N GLU A 387 -2.30 -18.02 -27.16
CA GLU A 387 -3.06 -18.29 -28.39
C GLU A 387 -3.70 -17.01 -28.92
N GLY A 388 -4.39 -16.25 -28.05
CA GLY A 388 -5.00 -14.97 -28.43
C GLY A 388 -4.02 -13.87 -28.86
N MET A 389 -2.73 -14.05 -28.58
CA MET A 389 -1.66 -13.09 -28.91
C MET A 389 -0.64 -13.64 -29.93
N ASP A 390 -0.91 -14.77 -30.59
CA ASP A 390 0.03 -15.43 -31.53
C ASP A 390 1.41 -15.76 -30.92
N MET A 391 1.44 -15.97 -29.60
CA MET A 391 2.65 -16.24 -28.81
C MET A 391 2.79 -17.71 -28.39
N LEU A 392 1.81 -18.57 -28.68
CA LEU A 392 1.79 -19.97 -28.23
C LEU A 392 3.09 -20.72 -28.60
N ALA A 393 3.55 -20.58 -29.85
CA ALA A 393 4.79 -21.22 -30.33
C ALA A 393 6.07 -20.63 -29.73
N LYS A 394 5.98 -19.46 -29.09
CA LYS A 394 7.08 -18.73 -28.46
C LYS A 394 7.09 -18.85 -26.93
N ILE A 395 6.26 -19.72 -26.34
CA ILE A 395 6.34 -20.04 -24.92
C ILE A 395 7.49 -21.03 -24.68
N ASN A 396 8.32 -20.72 -23.68
CA ASN A 396 9.43 -21.56 -23.23
C ASN A 396 9.28 -21.90 -21.74
N PRO A 397 8.60 -23.02 -21.40
CA PRO A 397 8.43 -23.44 -20.02
C PRO A 397 9.67 -24.15 -19.49
N ILE A 398 10.10 -23.77 -18.28
CA ILE A 398 11.27 -24.32 -17.59
C ILE A 398 10.88 -24.59 -16.13
N SER A 399 10.71 -25.85 -15.77
CA SER A 399 10.46 -26.24 -14.38
C SER A 399 11.75 -26.18 -13.57
N LEU A 400 11.79 -25.32 -12.55
CA LEU A 400 12.94 -25.15 -11.68
C LEU A 400 13.02 -26.29 -10.66
N GLY A 401 14.25 -26.77 -10.49
CA GLY A 401 14.62 -27.84 -9.57
C GLY A 401 16.15 -27.90 -9.50
N GLN A 402 16.70 -28.95 -8.91
CA GLN A 402 18.14 -29.09 -8.77
C GLN A 402 18.83 -29.07 -10.15
N GLY A 403 19.79 -28.15 -10.33
CA GLY A 403 20.60 -28.05 -11.55
C GLY A 403 19.98 -27.29 -12.73
N GLN A 404 18.74 -26.77 -12.62
CA GLN A 404 18.06 -26.09 -13.75
C GLN A 404 18.44 -24.61 -13.93
N GLY A 405 19.16 -24.01 -12.97
CA GLY A 405 19.55 -22.59 -13.00
C GLY A 405 20.22 -22.13 -14.31
N PRO A 406 21.25 -22.83 -14.84
CA PRO A 406 21.89 -22.45 -16.11
C PRO A 406 20.93 -22.44 -17.31
N LYS A 407 19.99 -23.40 -17.37
CA LYS A 407 18.97 -23.46 -18.42
C LYS A 407 18.00 -22.28 -18.32
N ALA A 408 17.59 -21.91 -17.10
CA ALA A 408 16.75 -20.75 -16.85
C ALA A 408 17.43 -19.45 -17.30
N ILE A 409 18.71 -19.25 -16.95
CA ILE A 409 19.50 -18.08 -17.36
C ILE A 409 19.57 -17.99 -18.90
N SER A 410 19.93 -19.10 -19.57
CA SER A 410 19.99 -19.12 -21.03
C SER A 410 18.64 -18.87 -21.67
N GLY A 411 17.56 -19.42 -21.10
CA GLY A 411 16.19 -19.21 -21.59
C GLY A 411 15.75 -17.76 -21.49
N ILE A 412 16.04 -17.10 -20.35
CA ILE A 412 15.78 -15.67 -20.15
C ILE A 412 16.55 -14.83 -21.18
N GLN A 413 17.86 -15.07 -21.34
CA GLN A 413 18.69 -14.30 -22.26
C GLN A 413 18.26 -14.46 -23.73
N ASP A 414 17.93 -15.67 -24.15
CA ASP A 414 17.40 -15.95 -25.49
C ASP A 414 16.03 -15.30 -25.67
N GLY A 415 15.14 -15.45 -24.67
CA GLY A 415 13.80 -14.87 -24.72
C GLY A 415 13.80 -13.36 -24.79
N ALA A 416 14.66 -12.70 -24.00
CA ALA A 416 14.81 -11.25 -24.01
C ALA A 416 15.26 -10.71 -25.38
N LYS A 417 16.07 -11.47 -26.13
CA LYS A 417 16.51 -11.10 -27.49
C LYS A 417 15.47 -11.44 -28.56
N THR A 418 14.79 -12.57 -28.42
CA THR A 418 13.91 -13.14 -29.46
C THR A 418 12.42 -12.85 -29.24
N GLY A 419 12.05 -12.21 -28.14
CA GLY A 419 10.67 -11.89 -27.80
C GLY A 419 9.85 -13.10 -27.37
N LYS A 420 10.45 -14.08 -26.68
CA LYS A 420 9.74 -15.27 -26.18
C LYS A 420 9.13 -15.04 -24.80
N TRP A 421 8.11 -15.82 -24.46
CA TRP A 421 7.59 -15.87 -23.10
C TRP A 421 8.29 -16.97 -22.33
N VAL A 422 9.10 -16.60 -21.35
CA VAL A 422 9.85 -17.55 -20.53
C VAL A 422 9.06 -17.81 -19.25
N LEU A 423 8.65 -19.06 -19.05
CA LEU A 423 7.87 -19.47 -17.89
C LEU A 423 8.74 -20.30 -16.95
N LEU A 424 9.16 -19.72 -15.83
CA LEU A 424 9.86 -20.43 -14.77
C LEU A 424 8.86 -21.02 -13.79
N GLN A 425 8.77 -22.35 -13.75
CA GLN A 425 7.84 -23.05 -12.88
C GLN A 425 8.49 -23.45 -11.56
N ASN A 426 7.70 -23.48 -10.48
CA ASN A 426 8.13 -23.97 -9.17
C ASN A 426 9.34 -23.24 -8.57
N CYS A 427 9.38 -21.90 -8.68
CA CYS A 427 10.51 -21.09 -8.19
C CYS A 427 10.84 -21.34 -6.71
N HIS A 428 9.82 -21.60 -5.89
CA HIS A 428 9.95 -21.95 -4.47
C HIS A 428 10.80 -23.21 -4.19
N LEU A 429 10.96 -24.12 -5.18
CA LEU A 429 11.80 -25.31 -5.07
C LEU A 429 13.28 -25.06 -5.40
N ALA A 430 13.64 -23.85 -5.83
CA ALA A 430 15.01 -23.49 -6.20
C ALA A 430 15.54 -22.28 -5.41
N PRO A 431 15.56 -22.32 -4.05
CA PRO A 431 15.95 -21.18 -3.22
C PRO A 431 17.39 -20.71 -3.49
N SER A 432 18.30 -21.62 -3.84
CA SER A 432 19.69 -21.28 -4.17
C SER A 432 19.86 -20.51 -5.49
N PHE A 433 18.84 -20.55 -6.37
CA PHE A 433 18.84 -19.80 -7.63
C PHE A 433 18.18 -18.42 -7.48
N MET A 434 17.30 -18.24 -6.50
CA MET A 434 16.52 -17.00 -6.32
C MET A 434 17.38 -15.72 -6.24
N PRO A 435 18.52 -15.67 -5.53
CA PRO A 435 19.37 -14.47 -5.54
C PRO A 435 19.96 -14.15 -6.92
N LYS A 436 20.24 -15.17 -7.74
CA LYS A 436 20.73 -14.95 -9.11
C LYS A 436 19.61 -14.44 -10.01
N LEU A 437 18.39 -14.97 -9.84
CA LEU A 437 17.22 -14.49 -10.57
C LEU A 437 16.94 -13.02 -10.24
N GLU A 438 17.01 -12.64 -8.95
CA GLU A 438 16.91 -11.25 -8.50
C GLU A 438 17.87 -10.33 -9.24
N THR A 439 19.16 -10.64 -9.26
CA THR A 439 20.17 -9.83 -9.97
C THR A 439 19.91 -9.75 -11.48
N ILE A 440 19.30 -10.77 -12.09
CA ILE A 440 18.95 -10.74 -13.52
C ILE A 440 17.77 -9.78 -13.76
N VAL A 441 16.72 -9.87 -12.93
CA VAL A 441 15.52 -9.03 -13.07
C VAL A 441 15.83 -7.57 -12.76
N GLU A 442 16.65 -7.28 -11.74
CA GLU A 442 17.08 -5.91 -11.42
C GLU A 442 17.77 -5.23 -12.62
N LYS A 443 18.52 -5.98 -13.44
CA LYS A 443 19.18 -5.48 -14.65
C LYS A 443 18.24 -5.24 -15.83
N PHE A 444 17.01 -5.78 -15.80
CA PHE A 444 16.07 -5.53 -16.89
C PHE A 444 15.68 -4.06 -16.99
N ILE A 445 15.61 -3.35 -15.87
CA ILE A 445 15.30 -1.90 -15.87
C ILE A 445 16.36 -1.13 -16.68
N GLU A 446 17.64 -1.48 -16.51
CA GLU A 446 18.76 -0.84 -17.19
C GLU A 446 18.85 -1.21 -18.68
N THR A 447 18.33 -2.38 -19.05
CA THR A 447 18.50 -2.95 -20.40
C THR A 447 17.19 -3.03 -21.19
N VAL A 448 16.10 -2.45 -20.67
CA VAL A 448 14.76 -2.58 -21.26
C VAL A 448 14.70 -2.10 -22.71
N ASP A 449 15.45 -1.05 -23.05
CA ASP A 449 15.51 -0.49 -24.41
C ASP A 449 16.21 -1.42 -25.42
N GLU A 450 17.01 -2.37 -24.94
CA GLU A 450 17.70 -3.39 -25.75
C GLU A 450 16.91 -4.70 -25.83
N MET A 451 15.89 -4.85 -24.98
CA MET A 451 15.06 -6.06 -24.91
C MET A 451 13.95 -6.02 -25.97
N ASN A 452 13.57 -7.20 -26.45
CA ASN A 452 12.44 -7.33 -27.36
C ASN A 452 11.13 -6.95 -26.62
N PRO A 453 10.29 -6.04 -27.18
CA PRO A 453 9.05 -5.60 -26.54
C PRO A 453 8.04 -6.71 -26.23
N ASP A 454 8.06 -7.83 -26.97
CA ASP A 454 7.16 -8.97 -26.77
C ASP A 454 7.62 -9.92 -25.65
N PHE A 455 8.87 -9.78 -25.19
CA PHE A 455 9.41 -10.62 -24.12
C PHE A 455 8.59 -10.46 -22.85
N ARG A 456 8.28 -11.58 -22.21
CA ARG A 456 7.66 -11.62 -20.88
C ARG A 456 8.29 -12.72 -20.04
N LEU A 457 8.59 -12.39 -18.78
CA LEU A 457 9.03 -13.36 -17.78
C LEU A 457 7.87 -13.71 -16.87
N TRP A 458 7.49 -14.98 -16.87
CA TRP A 458 6.46 -15.55 -16.03
C TRP A 458 7.09 -16.41 -14.94
N LEU A 459 6.70 -16.21 -13.70
CA LEU A 459 7.21 -16.92 -12.53
C LEU A 459 6.05 -17.59 -11.81
N THR A 460 6.20 -18.84 -11.40
CA THR A 460 5.18 -19.52 -10.58
C THR A 460 5.80 -20.04 -9.29
N ALA A 461 5.12 -19.81 -8.17
CA ALA A 461 5.57 -20.26 -6.87
C ALA A 461 4.42 -20.47 -5.89
N CYS A 462 4.53 -21.46 -5.02
CA CYS A 462 3.83 -21.45 -3.74
C CYS A 462 4.45 -20.38 -2.83
N PRO A 463 3.73 -19.86 -1.82
CA PRO A 463 4.28 -18.93 -0.85
C PRO A 463 5.60 -19.42 -0.25
N SER A 464 6.64 -18.58 -0.31
CA SER A 464 7.98 -18.95 0.16
C SER A 464 8.79 -17.74 0.59
N PRO A 465 9.33 -17.68 1.83
CA PRO A 465 10.17 -16.57 2.27
C PRO A 465 11.51 -16.45 1.51
N ALA A 466 11.88 -17.47 0.72
CA ALA A 466 13.09 -17.47 -0.09
C ALA A 466 12.91 -16.78 -1.46
N PHE A 467 11.68 -16.44 -1.85
CA PHE A 467 11.45 -15.73 -3.10
C PHE A 467 11.94 -14.27 -2.98
N PRO A 468 12.60 -13.70 -4.00
CA PRO A 468 13.17 -12.36 -3.88
C PRO A 468 12.11 -11.27 -3.70
N ILE A 469 12.28 -10.47 -2.65
CA ILE A 469 11.36 -9.36 -2.32
C ILE A 469 11.32 -8.32 -3.44
N SER A 470 12.45 -7.99 -4.06
CA SER A 470 12.54 -7.02 -5.17
C SER A 470 11.65 -7.41 -6.36
N ILE A 471 11.68 -8.70 -6.75
CA ILE A 471 10.83 -9.24 -7.82
C ILE A 471 9.36 -9.11 -7.44
N LEU A 472 8.99 -9.42 -6.19
CA LEU A 472 7.60 -9.29 -5.74
C LEU A 472 7.16 -7.83 -5.67
N GLN A 473 8.02 -6.94 -5.18
CA GLN A 473 7.73 -5.50 -5.05
C GLN A 473 7.43 -4.85 -6.40
N MET A 474 8.11 -5.28 -7.47
CA MET A 474 7.93 -4.75 -8.82
C MET A 474 6.94 -5.55 -9.67
N GLY A 475 6.90 -6.87 -9.53
CA GLY A 475 6.17 -7.77 -10.41
C GLY A 475 4.65 -7.66 -10.28
N VAL A 476 3.95 -8.00 -11.35
CA VAL A 476 2.49 -8.13 -11.36
C VAL A 476 2.13 -9.46 -10.72
N LYS A 477 1.50 -9.43 -9.54
CA LYS A 477 1.16 -10.61 -8.74
C LYS A 477 -0.27 -11.05 -8.99
N MET A 478 -0.46 -12.35 -9.15
CA MET A 478 -1.76 -12.98 -9.35
C MET A 478 -1.85 -14.24 -8.51
N THR A 479 -2.93 -14.43 -7.78
CA THR A 479 -3.20 -15.70 -7.10
C THR A 479 -4.03 -16.62 -7.96
N ILE A 480 -3.69 -17.91 -7.95
CA ILE A 480 -4.56 -18.97 -8.45
C ILE A 480 -4.85 -19.91 -7.30
N GLU A 481 -6.14 -20.01 -6.98
CA GLU A 481 -6.66 -21.02 -6.07
C GLU A 481 -7.97 -21.64 -6.62
N PRO A 482 -8.36 -22.82 -6.14
CA PRO A 482 -9.68 -23.36 -6.41
C PRO A 482 -10.75 -22.40 -5.88
N PRO A 483 -11.81 -22.10 -6.65
CA PRO A 483 -12.83 -21.15 -6.21
C PRO A 483 -13.49 -21.64 -4.91
N LYS A 484 -13.58 -20.77 -3.92
CA LYS A 484 -14.28 -21.06 -2.66
C LYS A 484 -15.73 -20.60 -2.75
N GLY A 485 -16.66 -21.51 -2.45
CA GLY A 485 -18.09 -21.24 -2.46
C GLY A 485 -18.76 -21.49 -3.83
N LEU A 486 -20.04 -21.88 -3.78
CA LEU A 486 -20.79 -22.29 -4.96
C LEU A 486 -20.92 -21.18 -6.01
N LYS A 487 -21.19 -19.94 -5.58
CA LYS A 487 -21.34 -18.78 -6.48
C LYS A 487 -20.08 -18.57 -7.33
N GLN A 488 -18.90 -18.50 -6.71
CA GLN A 488 -17.65 -18.26 -7.44
C GLN A 488 -17.23 -19.47 -8.29
N ALA A 489 -17.50 -20.69 -7.82
CA ALA A 489 -17.29 -21.89 -8.63
C ALA A 489 -18.17 -21.90 -9.90
N LEU A 490 -19.44 -21.49 -9.77
CA LEU A 490 -20.36 -21.33 -10.89
C LEU A 490 -19.87 -20.21 -11.82
N ILE A 491 -19.59 -19.00 -11.32
CA ILE A 491 -19.10 -17.88 -12.14
C ILE A 491 -17.85 -18.29 -12.93
N ARG A 492 -16.84 -18.90 -12.29
CA ARG A 492 -15.62 -19.37 -12.97
C ARG A 492 -15.91 -20.42 -14.03
N SER A 493 -16.88 -21.32 -13.78
CA SER A 493 -17.30 -22.31 -14.77
C SER A 493 -18.01 -21.65 -15.95
N TYR A 494 -18.92 -20.70 -15.70
CA TYR A 494 -19.69 -19.99 -16.71
C TYR A 494 -18.84 -19.07 -17.60
N ILE A 495 -17.80 -18.42 -17.06
CA ILE A 495 -16.85 -17.61 -17.84
C ILE A 495 -16.12 -18.45 -18.90
N GLY A 496 -15.96 -19.77 -18.67
CA GLY A 496 -15.30 -20.67 -19.61
C GLY A 496 -16.17 -21.13 -20.79
N PHE A 497 -17.47 -20.80 -20.79
CA PHE A 497 -18.41 -21.15 -21.85
C PHE A 497 -18.74 -19.90 -22.67
N ASP A 498 -18.55 -19.96 -23.99
CA ASP A 498 -19.00 -18.92 -24.90
C ASP A 498 -20.44 -19.18 -25.36
N GLU A 499 -21.07 -18.15 -25.95
CA GLU A 499 -22.45 -18.24 -26.43
C GLU A 499 -22.58 -19.29 -27.55
N GLU A 500 -21.55 -19.46 -28.38
CA GLU A 500 -21.48 -20.51 -29.40
C GLU A 500 -21.52 -21.93 -28.80
N TRP A 501 -20.85 -22.18 -27.67
CA TRP A 501 -20.90 -23.47 -26.98
C TRP A 501 -22.32 -23.78 -26.50
N PHE A 502 -23.03 -22.81 -25.93
CA PHE A 502 -24.43 -22.99 -25.51
C PHE A 502 -25.38 -23.24 -26.69
N GLU A 503 -25.12 -22.60 -27.83
CA GLU A 503 -25.93 -22.77 -29.06
C GLU A 503 -25.49 -23.98 -29.90
N SER A 504 -24.35 -24.61 -29.60
CA SER A 504 -23.85 -25.80 -30.31
C SER A 504 -24.71 -27.05 -30.08
N CYS A 505 -25.54 -27.03 -29.03
CA CYS A 505 -26.42 -28.14 -28.70
C CYS A 505 -27.74 -28.08 -29.47
N THR A 506 -28.15 -29.21 -30.05
CA THR A 506 -29.46 -29.37 -30.73
C THR A 506 -30.69 -29.14 -29.83
N LYS A 507 -30.50 -29.03 -28.50
CA LYS A 507 -31.53 -28.74 -27.51
C LYS A 507 -31.02 -27.66 -26.52
N PRO A 508 -30.98 -26.38 -26.96
CA PRO A 508 -30.34 -25.32 -26.19
C PRO A 508 -31.08 -24.97 -24.89
N PHE A 509 -32.39 -25.27 -24.77
CA PHE A 509 -33.16 -24.97 -23.57
C PHE A 509 -32.84 -25.90 -22.39
N GLU A 510 -32.61 -27.18 -22.63
CA GLU A 510 -32.22 -28.15 -21.58
C GLU A 510 -30.71 -28.19 -21.33
N PHE A 511 -29.93 -27.64 -22.25
CA PHE A 511 -28.46 -27.59 -22.19
C PHE A 511 -27.94 -26.34 -21.46
N LYS A 512 -28.65 -25.21 -21.57
CA LYS A 512 -28.49 -24.02 -20.72
C LYS A 512 -29.14 -24.26 -19.36
#